data_AF-A0A7C5BRN7-F1
#
_entry.id   AF-A0A7C5BRN7-F1
#
_cell.length_a   1.000
_cell.length_b   1.000
_cell.length_c   1.000
_cell.angle_alpha   90.00
_cell.angle_beta   90.00
_cell.angle_gamma   90.00
#
_symmetry.space_group_name_H-M   'P 1'
#
loop_
_entity.id
_entity.type
_entity.pdbx_description
1 polymer ?
#
loop_
_entity_poly.entity_id
_entity_poly.type
_entity_poly.pdbx_seq_one_letter_code
_entity_poly.pdbx_strand_id
1 'polypeptide(L)'
;MFSYLQTAGRRRHPGGKLGFTLVELLVVIVVLAVLAAIVLPKFMNSSARSKESALKSDLRLIRNAVSLFQADIGKYPNTLADLAATDKATVKGADGAVVSAADWHGPYLDSVISDPVSGNAFTYDKATGKVTSSAAGNALDGTAYNTW
;
A
#
# COMPACT_ATOMS: atom_id res chain seq x y z
N MET A 1 -53.11 -68.19 -41.72
CA MET A 1 -53.79 -66.96 -41.28
C MET A 1 -53.03 -66.45 -40.05
N PHE A 2 -52.67 -65.15 -40.03
CA PHE A 2 -51.74 -64.44 -39.12
C PHE A 2 -50.24 -64.66 -39.47
N SER A 3 -49.49 -63.74 -40.11
CA SER A 3 -49.24 -62.28 -39.96
C SER A 3 -48.42 -61.93 -38.72
N TYR A 4 -47.46 -60.99 -38.88
CA TYR A 4 -46.57 -60.32 -37.90
C TYR A 4 -45.24 -61.05 -37.60
N LEU A 5 -44.01 -60.49 -37.71
CA LEU A 5 -43.53 -59.11 -37.65
C LEU A 5 -42.24 -58.88 -38.45
N GLN A 6 -42.31 -57.83 -39.25
CA GLN A 6 -41.22 -56.96 -39.68
C GLN A 6 -40.43 -56.43 -38.47
N THR A 7 -39.17 -56.80 -38.33
CA THR A 7 -38.21 -56.07 -37.47
C THR A 7 -37.34 -55.19 -38.35
N ALA A 8 -37.83 -53.97 -38.57
CA ALA A 8 -37.06 -52.91 -39.20
C ALA A 8 -35.83 -52.58 -38.34
N GLY A 9 -34.63 -52.75 -38.91
CA GLY A 9 -33.38 -52.33 -38.31
C GLY A 9 -33.33 -50.82 -38.14
N ARG A 10 -33.50 -50.37 -36.89
CA ARG A 10 -33.40 -48.96 -36.49
C ARG A 10 -31.92 -48.55 -36.53
N ARG A 11 -31.49 -47.92 -37.63
CA ARG A 11 -30.16 -47.30 -37.74
C ARG A 11 -30.06 -46.17 -36.70
N ARG A 12 -29.15 -46.31 -35.74
CA ARG A 12 -28.80 -45.25 -34.79
C ARG A 12 -28.01 -44.18 -35.52
N HIS A 13 -28.54 -42.95 -35.58
CA HIS A 13 -27.76 -41.79 -35.98
C HIS A 13 -26.70 -41.51 -34.89
N PRO A 14 -25.40 -41.50 -35.23
CA PRO A 14 -24.39 -41.03 -34.30
C PRO A 14 -24.62 -39.54 -34.06
N GLY A 15 -24.77 -39.14 -32.79
CA GLY A 15 -24.83 -37.74 -32.40
C GLY A 15 -23.58 -37.03 -32.91
N GLY A 16 -23.79 -36.09 -33.84
CA GLY A 16 -22.72 -35.29 -34.42
C GLY A 16 -21.98 -34.57 -33.30
N LYS A 17 -20.68 -34.82 -33.19
CA LYS A 17 -19.80 -34.01 -32.36
C LYS A 17 -19.74 -32.62 -33.01
N LEU A 18 -20.47 -31.66 -32.45
CA LEU A 18 -20.37 -30.26 -32.83
C LEU A 18 -18.94 -29.80 -32.50
N GLY A 19 -18.11 -29.64 -33.52
CA GLY A 19 -16.74 -29.16 -33.38
C GLY A 19 -16.72 -27.65 -33.15
N PHE A 20 -15.80 -27.20 -32.31
CA PHE A 20 -15.49 -25.79 -32.09
C PHE A 20 -15.08 -25.14 -33.41
N THR A 21 -15.64 -23.97 -33.73
CA THR A 21 -15.23 -23.23 -34.93
C THR A 21 -14.01 -22.36 -34.65
N LEU A 22 -13.17 -22.13 -35.66
CA LEU A 22 -12.05 -21.17 -35.55
C LEU A 22 -12.56 -19.75 -35.26
N VAL A 23 -13.76 -19.42 -35.76
CA VAL A 23 -14.40 -18.12 -35.56
C VAL A 23 -14.83 -17.94 -34.10
N GLU A 24 -15.32 -18.99 -33.42
CA GLU A 24 -15.61 -18.94 -31.98
C GLU A 24 -14.38 -18.61 -31.16
N LEU A 25 -13.26 -19.27 -31.45
CA LEU A 25 -12.03 -19.02 -30.71
C LEU A 25 -11.46 -17.63 -31.02
N LEU A 26 -11.62 -17.14 -32.26
CA LEU A 26 -11.23 -15.79 -32.66
C LEU A 26 -11.99 -14.70 -31.88
N VAL A 27 -13.32 -14.82 -31.77
CA VAL A 27 -14.11 -13.84 -31.01
C VAL A 27 -13.73 -13.87 -29.53
N VAL A 28 -13.49 -15.05 -28.95
CA VAL A 28 -13.10 -15.18 -27.54
C VAL A 28 -11.77 -14.48 -27.26
N ILE A 29 -10.73 -14.71 -28.08
CA ILE A 29 -9.43 -14.05 -27.85
C ILE A 29 -9.51 -12.53 -28.06
N VAL A 30 -10.36 -12.05 -28.96
CA VAL A 30 -10.60 -10.61 -29.17
C VAL A 30 -11.24 -9.99 -27.91
N VAL A 31 -12.26 -10.63 -27.35
CA VAL A 31 -12.89 -10.15 -26.10
C VAL A 31 -11.89 -10.19 -24.94
N LEU A 32 -11.10 -11.27 -24.81
CA LEU A 32 -10.06 -11.37 -23.78
C LEU A 32 -8.98 -10.28 -23.92
N ALA A 33 -8.57 -9.94 -25.14
CA ALA A 33 -7.60 -8.88 -25.40
C ALA A 33 -8.13 -7.49 -24.98
N VAL A 34 -9.39 -7.19 -25.30
CA VAL A 34 -10.04 -5.93 -24.89
C VAL A 34 -10.16 -5.83 -23.37
N LEU A 35 -10.59 -6.91 -22.71
CA LEU A 35 -10.70 -6.94 -21.24
C LEU A 35 -9.34 -6.77 -20.57
N ALA A 36 -8.31 -7.46 -21.05
CA ALA A 36 -6.95 -7.36 -20.50
C ALA A 36 -6.39 -5.93 -20.61
N ALA A 37 -6.65 -5.23 -21.72
CA ALA A 37 -6.18 -3.86 -21.96
C ALA A 37 -6.75 -2.84 -20.95
N ILE A 38 -8.01 -3.02 -20.52
CA ILE A 38 -8.69 -2.07 -19.60
C ILE A 38 -8.30 -2.34 -18.13
N VAL A 39 -8.11 -3.60 -17.77
CA VAL A 39 -7.95 -4.02 -16.36
C VAL A 39 -6.57 -3.65 -15.81
N LEU A 40 -5.51 -3.83 -16.58
CA LEU A 40 -4.12 -3.61 -16.13
C LEU A 40 -3.82 -2.20 -15.57
N PRO A 41 -4.15 -1.08 -16.27
CA PRO A 41 -3.79 0.25 -15.77
C PRO A 41 -4.55 0.65 -14.49
N LYS A 42 -5.75 0.08 -14.26
CA LYS A 42 -6.59 0.45 -13.11
C LYS A 42 -6.02 -0.02 -11.77
N PHE A 43 -5.36 -1.18 -11.76
CA PHE A 43 -4.79 -1.75 -10.53
C PHE A 43 -3.55 -1.01 -10.02
N MET A 44 -2.72 -0.47 -10.94
CA MET A 44 -1.48 0.23 -10.55
C MET A 44 -1.76 1.53 -9.79
N ASN A 45 -2.77 2.31 -10.20
CA ASN A 45 -3.09 3.58 -9.53
C ASN A 45 -3.75 3.42 -8.16
N SER A 46 -4.47 2.31 -7.92
CA SER A 46 -5.14 2.07 -6.64
C SER A 46 -4.13 1.83 -5.51
N SER A 47 -3.10 1.02 -5.79
CA SER A 47 -2.03 0.71 -4.83
C SER A 47 -1.15 1.93 -4.53
N ALA A 48 -0.82 2.74 -5.55
CA ALA A 48 -0.11 4.00 -5.33
C ALA A 48 -0.90 4.96 -4.43
N ARG A 49 -2.21 5.13 -4.69
CA ARG A 49 -3.07 6.01 -3.90
C ARG A 49 -3.22 5.56 -2.45
N SER A 50 -3.28 4.25 -2.18
CA SER A 50 -3.35 3.75 -0.80
C SER A 50 -2.06 4.03 -0.05
N LYS A 51 -0.89 3.83 -0.68
CA LYS A 51 0.41 4.17 -0.09
C LYS A 51 0.55 5.67 0.20
N GLU A 52 0.14 6.54 -0.72
CA GLU A 52 0.15 7.99 -0.50
C GLU A 52 -0.78 8.43 0.64
N SER A 53 -1.94 7.77 0.76
CA SER A 53 -2.87 8.04 1.86
C SER A 53 -2.28 7.64 3.21
N ALA A 54 -1.62 6.47 3.28
CA ALA A 54 -0.90 6.03 4.47
C ALA A 54 0.24 7.00 4.80
N LEU A 55 1.06 7.36 3.81
CA LEU A 55 2.17 8.30 3.96
C LEU A 55 1.73 9.63 4.59
N LYS A 56 0.64 10.22 4.09
CA LYS A 56 0.11 11.48 4.63
C LYS A 56 -0.40 11.33 6.07
N SER A 57 -0.97 10.18 6.42
CA SER A 57 -1.41 9.88 7.78
C SER A 57 -0.22 9.73 8.72
N ASP A 58 0.78 8.94 8.32
CA ASP A 58 1.98 8.66 9.11
C ASP A 58 2.79 9.94 9.35
N LEU A 59 2.95 10.79 8.31
CA LEU A 59 3.60 12.09 8.45
C LEU A 59 2.90 12.99 9.48
N ARG A 60 1.55 13.03 9.48
CA ARG A 60 0.79 13.80 10.48
C ARG A 60 1.00 13.25 11.88
N LEU A 61 0.94 11.93 12.03
CA LEU A 61 1.12 11.26 13.30
C LEU A 61 2.51 11.51 13.89
N ILE A 62 3.57 11.37 13.08
CA ILE A 62 4.95 11.64 13.52
C ILE A 62 5.14 13.14 13.82
N ARG A 63 4.64 14.05 12.99
CA ARG A 63 4.76 15.50 13.22
C ARG A 63 4.06 15.94 14.51
N ASN A 64 2.90 15.36 14.80
CA ASN A 64 2.21 15.60 16.06
C ASN A 64 3.02 15.09 17.24
N ALA A 65 3.59 13.88 17.15
CA ALA A 65 4.46 13.34 18.19
C ALA A 65 5.72 14.20 18.44
N VAL A 66 6.37 14.68 17.37
CA VAL A 66 7.50 15.63 17.46
C VAL A 66 7.08 16.93 18.16
N SER A 67 5.90 17.44 17.83
CA SER A 67 5.37 18.68 18.43
C SER A 67 5.03 18.51 19.91
N LEU A 68 4.45 17.37 20.29
CA LEU A 68 4.18 17.02 21.70
C LEU A 68 5.48 16.87 22.49
N PHE A 69 6.45 16.14 21.94
CA PHE A 69 7.77 16.02 22.56
C PHE A 69 8.41 17.39 22.78
N GLN A 70 8.33 18.28 21.79
CA GLN A 70 8.86 19.64 21.92
C GLN A 70 8.10 20.46 22.96
N ALA A 71 6.78 20.30 23.07
CA ALA A 71 5.98 20.99 24.07
C ALA A 71 6.38 20.59 25.50
N ASP A 72 6.66 19.31 25.71
CA ASP A 72 7.00 18.75 27.02
C ASP A 72 8.46 19.04 27.40
N ILE A 73 9.40 18.80 26.46
CA ILE A 73 10.85 18.85 26.73
C ILE A 73 11.46 20.23 26.39
N GLY A 74 10.75 21.07 25.63
CA GLY A 74 11.25 22.33 25.10
C GLY A 74 12.29 22.18 23.97
N LYS A 75 12.56 20.95 23.53
CA LYS A 75 13.52 20.61 22.47
C LYS A 75 12.91 19.55 21.57
N TYR A 76 13.29 19.55 20.29
CA TYR A 76 12.94 18.43 19.41
C TYR A 76 13.66 17.14 19.82
N PRO A 77 13.12 15.96 19.49
CA PRO A 77 13.80 14.69 19.76
C PRO A 77 15.10 14.58 18.93
N ASN A 78 16.11 13.88 19.45
CA ASN A 78 17.36 13.68 18.70
C ASN A 78 17.15 12.81 17.45
N THR A 79 16.29 11.80 17.55
CA THR A 79 15.91 10.88 16.49
C THR A 79 14.42 10.56 16.58
N LEU A 80 13.82 10.06 15.50
CA LEU A 80 12.43 9.58 15.55
C LEU A 80 12.23 8.36 16.46
N ALA A 81 13.31 7.61 16.74
CA ALA A 81 13.26 6.49 17.68
C ALA A 81 13.03 6.94 19.13
N ASP A 82 13.49 8.15 19.49
CA ASP A 82 13.27 8.73 20.83
C ASP A 82 11.79 8.97 21.14
N LEU A 83 10.94 9.08 20.10
CA LEU A 83 9.49 9.23 20.25
C LEU A 83 8.79 7.93 20.65
N ALA A 84 9.35 6.77 20.25
CA ALA A 84 8.80 5.45 20.54
C ALA A 84 9.48 4.75 21.74
N ALA A 85 10.48 5.39 22.34
CA ALA A 85 11.22 4.82 23.45
C ALA A 85 10.34 4.71 24.70
N THR A 86 10.32 3.52 25.31
CA THR A 86 9.60 3.26 26.57
C THR A 86 10.46 3.56 27.80
N ASP A 87 11.79 3.49 27.65
CA ASP A 87 12.72 3.86 28.72
C ASP A 87 13.21 5.30 28.57
N LYS A 88 12.74 6.16 29.46
CA LYS A 88 13.12 7.58 29.55
C LYS A 88 14.63 7.81 29.60
N ALA A 89 15.43 6.90 30.17
CA ALA A 89 16.88 7.07 30.28
C ALA A 89 17.60 7.07 28.92
N THR A 90 16.91 6.57 27.89
CA THR A 90 17.44 6.49 26.52
C THR A 90 17.04 7.69 25.66
N VAL A 91 16.03 8.45 26.09
CA VAL A 91 15.41 9.53 25.32
C VAL A 91 16.29 10.77 25.32
N LYS A 92 16.60 11.28 24.13
CA LYS A 92 17.46 12.47 23.96
C LYS A 92 16.77 13.62 23.25
N GLY A 93 17.08 14.85 23.66
CA GLY A 93 16.75 16.06 22.93
C GLY A 93 17.72 16.33 21.78
N ALA A 94 17.43 17.30 20.92
CA ALA A 94 18.23 17.64 19.74
C ALA A 94 19.70 17.99 20.04
N ASP A 95 19.98 18.44 21.26
CA ASP A 95 21.31 18.71 21.84
C ASP A 95 22.10 17.44 22.21
N GLY A 96 21.47 16.26 22.13
CA GLY A 96 22.08 14.97 22.43
C GLY A 96 22.12 14.62 23.92
N ALA A 97 21.62 15.50 24.79
CA ALA A 97 21.49 15.25 26.21
C ALA A 97 20.25 14.38 26.49
N VAL A 98 20.34 13.53 27.52
CA VAL A 98 19.19 12.78 28.03
C VAL A 98 18.18 13.76 28.59
N VAL A 99 16.90 13.56 28.27
CA VAL A 99 15.83 14.44 28.73
C VAL A 99 15.57 14.30 30.23
N SER A 100 15.07 15.38 30.83
CA SER A 100 14.65 15.36 32.23
C SER A 100 13.50 14.38 32.42
N ALA A 101 13.61 13.54 33.45
CA ALA A 101 12.57 12.56 33.78
C ALA A 101 11.29 13.19 34.32
N ALA A 102 11.35 14.43 34.82
CA ALA A 102 10.19 15.13 35.35
C ALA A 102 9.28 15.68 34.23
N ASP A 103 9.89 16.07 33.11
CA ASP A 103 9.21 16.74 32.00
C ASP A 103 8.76 15.77 30.91
N TRP A 104 9.22 14.52 30.95
CA TRP A 104 8.88 13.51 29.94
C TRP A 104 7.57 12.78 30.26
N HIS A 105 6.62 12.82 29.33
CA HIS A 105 5.31 12.17 29.44
C HIS A 105 5.08 11.03 28.43
N GLY A 106 6.15 10.61 27.73
CA GLY A 106 6.09 9.63 26.66
C GLY A 106 5.84 8.18 27.10
N PRO A 107 5.77 7.23 26.14
CA PRO A 107 6.11 7.38 24.72
C PRO A 107 5.08 8.20 23.91
N TYR A 108 5.57 8.90 22.87
CA TYR A 108 4.77 9.74 21.98
C TYR A 108 4.36 9.01 20.69
N LEU A 109 4.96 7.85 20.43
CA LEU A 109 4.62 6.92 19.35
C LEU A 109 4.60 5.49 19.91
N ASP A 110 3.66 4.68 19.43
CA ASP A 110 3.60 3.26 19.83
C ASP A 110 4.76 2.44 19.24
N SER A 111 5.23 2.82 18.04
CA SER A 111 6.36 2.18 17.37
C SER A 111 6.97 3.11 16.33
N VAL A 112 8.19 2.80 15.89
CA VAL A 112 8.83 3.51 14.78
C VAL A 112 8.17 3.07 13.47
N ILE A 113 7.54 4.02 12.79
CA ILE A 113 6.85 3.79 11.51
C ILE A 113 7.83 4.04 10.36
N SER A 114 7.78 3.20 9.32
CA SER A 114 8.50 3.38 8.07
C SER A 114 7.65 4.06 7.01
N ASP A 115 8.30 4.75 6.08
CA ASP A 115 7.68 5.39 4.93
C ASP A 115 7.05 4.32 4.02
N PRO A 116 5.72 4.30 3.81
CA PRO A 116 5.04 3.23 3.06
C PRO A 116 5.28 3.29 1.54
N VAL A 117 5.82 4.39 1.03
CA VAL A 117 6.16 4.55 -0.40
C VAL A 117 7.57 4.03 -0.65
N SER A 118 8.54 4.43 0.18
CA SER A 118 9.95 4.06 0.00
C SER A 118 10.35 2.74 0.69
N GLY A 119 9.62 2.34 1.73
CA GLY A 119 9.97 1.23 2.64
C GLY A 119 11.07 1.57 3.66
N ASN A 120 11.63 2.78 3.62
CA ASN A 120 12.72 3.23 4.49
C ASN A 120 12.21 4.07 5.67
N ALA A 121 13.09 4.47 6.58
CA ALA A 121 12.74 5.44 7.62
C ALA A 121 12.53 6.84 7.03
N PHE A 122 11.62 7.61 7.64
CA PHE A 122 11.39 9.01 7.28
C PHE A 122 12.65 9.87 7.42
N THR A 123 12.75 10.91 6.60
CA THR A 123 13.80 11.92 6.75
C THR A 123 13.40 12.87 7.87
N TYR A 124 14.32 13.11 8.79
CA TYR A 124 14.08 13.94 9.97
C TYR A 124 15.23 14.92 10.20
N ASP A 125 14.88 16.19 10.35
CA ASP A 125 15.80 17.26 10.74
C ASP A 125 15.51 17.69 12.18
N LYS A 126 16.40 17.29 13.10
CA LYS A 126 16.28 17.59 14.52
C LYS A 126 16.48 19.07 14.88
N ALA A 127 17.09 19.86 14.00
CA ALA A 127 17.26 21.30 14.25
C ALA A 127 15.94 22.05 14.05
N THR A 128 15.12 21.60 13.10
CA THR A 128 13.85 22.24 12.74
C THR A 128 12.62 21.46 13.20
N GLY A 129 12.78 20.20 13.61
CA GLY A 129 11.67 19.29 13.88
C GLY A 129 10.99 18.79 12.60
N LYS A 130 11.53 19.13 11.42
CA LYS A 130 10.90 18.82 10.14
C LYS A 130 11.03 17.33 9.82
N VAL A 131 9.90 16.70 9.55
CA VAL A 131 9.82 15.31 9.08
C VAL A 131 9.32 15.34 7.63
N THR A 132 9.98 14.62 6.72
CA THR A 132 9.55 14.46 5.33
C THR A 132 9.65 13.01 4.87
N SER A 133 8.93 12.67 3.80
CA SER A 133 9.09 11.38 3.15
C SER A 133 10.51 11.17 2.66
N SER A 134 11.00 9.93 2.74
CA SER A 134 12.27 9.48 2.15
C SER A 134 12.10 8.94 0.73
N ALA A 135 10.88 8.95 0.19
CA ALA A 135 10.61 8.46 -1.15
C ALA A 135 11.21 9.36 -2.24
N ALA A 136 11.77 8.71 -3.25
CA ALA A 136 12.20 9.38 -4.47
C ALA A 136 11.02 9.59 -5.44
N GLY A 137 11.11 10.61 -6.27
CA GLY A 137 10.12 10.90 -7.31
C GLY A 137 8.91 11.69 -6.81
N ASN A 138 7.82 11.57 -7.55
CA ASN A 138 6.65 12.42 -7.42
C ASN A 138 5.42 11.59 -7.08
N ALA A 139 4.53 12.22 -6.33
CA ALA A 139 3.20 11.74 -6.06
C ALA A 139 2.29 11.80 -7.31
N LEU A 140 1.12 11.18 -7.21
CA LEU A 140 0.07 11.16 -8.22
C LEU A 140 -0.45 12.57 -8.57
N ASP A 141 -0.25 13.55 -7.71
CA ASP A 141 -0.56 14.97 -7.94
C ASP A 141 0.61 15.77 -8.56
N GLY A 142 1.74 15.12 -8.83
CA GLY A 142 2.94 15.72 -9.44
C GLY A 142 3.88 16.40 -8.45
N THR A 143 3.53 16.52 -7.17
CA THR A 143 4.43 17.07 -6.16
C THR A 143 5.51 16.06 -5.75
N ALA A 144 6.71 16.53 -5.39
CA ALA A 144 7.80 15.64 -5.00
C ALA A 144 7.59 15.14 -3.56
N TYR A 145 7.79 13.84 -3.32
CA TYR A 145 7.54 13.24 -2.00
C TYR A 145 8.38 13.87 -0.88
N ASN A 146 9.62 14.27 -1.16
CA ASN A 146 10.49 14.96 -0.20
C ASN A 146 9.99 16.34 0.24
N THR A 147 8.95 16.88 -0.39
CA THR A 147 8.28 18.11 0.03
C THR A 147 7.10 17.86 0.98
N TRP A 148 6.67 16.59 1.10
CA TRP A 148 5.51 16.20 1.90
C TRP A 148 5.80 16.08 3.38
#